data_AF-A0A351NH63-F1
#
_entry.id   AF-A0A351NH63-F1
#
_cell.length_a   1.000
_cell.length_b   1.000
_cell.length_c   1.000
_cell.angle_alpha   90.00
_cell.angle_beta   90.00
_cell.angle_gamma   90.00
#
_symmetry.space_group_name_H-M   'P 1'
#
loop_
_entity.id
_entity.type
_entity.pdbx_description
1 polymer ?
#
loop_
_entity_poly.entity_id
_entity_poly.type
_entity_poly.pdbx_seq_one_letter_code
_entity_poly.pdbx_strand_id
1 'polypeptide(L)'
;EHPQEKINWCQYHGQWKPGVPAAEYSFVEQVDGRGVFSFCMCPGGILVPSSTEPGTIVLNGMSNSGRTGKFANAGVVVQIEPEDVPGDGPLKMMDFQHKVESDMYKYTLGAGASNPMAAPAQRMEDFCLGKLSKTMPETSYHPGVVSAPLHMLLPEMVASRLQKAFPRVKMRNYYTNAALLLAVESRTSSPVRVPRNQETYEYVSMPGVYPCGEGAGYAGGIVSSAMDGINVAAACAAAI
;
A
#
# COMPACT_ATOMS: atom_id res chain seq x y z
N GLU A 1 -4.48 5.39 -8.14
CA GLU A 1 -5.00 4.74 -9.37
C GLU A 1 -5.05 5.74 -10.51
N HIS A 2 -4.67 5.31 -11.72
CA HIS A 2 -4.70 6.09 -12.96
C HIS A 2 -5.39 5.26 -14.06
N PRO A 3 -5.97 5.88 -15.10
CA PRO A 3 -6.33 5.14 -16.31
C PRO A 3 -5.09 4.45 -16.91
N GLN A 4 -5.18 3.15 -17.19
CA GLN A 4 -4.07 2.36 -17.73
C GLN A 4 -3.59 2.93 -19.07
N GLU A 5 -4.51 3.45 -19.90
CA GLU A 5 -4.18 4.11 -21.16
C GLU A 5 -3.20 5.28 -20.98
N LYS A 6 -3.33 6.07 -19.91
CA LYS A 6 -2.40 7.17 -19.63
C LYS A 6 -1.02 6.64 -19.29
N ILE A 7 -0.94 5.59 -18.47
CA ILE A 7 0.34 4.96 -18.12
C ILE A 7 0.99 4.36 -19.37
N ASN A 8 0.23 3.65 -20.19
CA ASN A 8 0.66 3.15 -21.49
C ASN A 8 1.23 4.25 -22.37
N TRP A 9 0.49 5.35 -22.52
CA TRP A 9 0.93 6.48 -23.33
C TRP A 9 2.25 7.09 -22.81
N CYS A 10 2.40 7.23 -21.49
CA CYS A 10 3.59 7.82 -20.89
C CYS A 10 4.83 6.92 -21.02
N GLN A 11 4.68 5.62 -20.74
CA GLN A 11 5.77 4.65 -20.73
C GLN A 11 6.19 4.23 -22.15
N TYR A 12 5.25 4.12 -23.08
CA TYR A 12 5.53 3.79 -24.48
C TYR A 12 5.62 5.03 -25.38
N HIS A 13 5.74 6.23 -24.80
CA HIS A 13 5.88 7.50 -25.55
C HIS A 13 4.83 7.69 -26.66
N GLY A 14 3.59 7.31 -26.38
CA GLY A 14 2.46 7.39 -27.32
C GLY A 14 2.40 6.29 -28.39
N GLN A 15 3.27 5.27 -28.32
CA GLN A 15 3.35 4.19 -29.30
C GLN A 15 2.67 2.88 -28.84
N TRP A 16 1.94 2.91 -27.73
CA TRP A 16 1.21 1.74 -27.26
C TRP A 16 0.13 1.32 -28.27
N LYS A 17 -0.01 0.02 -28.48
CA LYS A 17 -1.00 -0.58 -29.38
C LYS A 17 -1.48 -1.92 -28.83
N PRO A 18 -2.68 -2.40 -29.23
CA PRO A 18 -3.14 -3.74 -28.87
C PRO A 18 -2.07 -4.81 -29.14
N GLY A 19 -1.84 -5.69 -28.16
CA GLY A 19 -0.79 -6.71 -28.20
C GLY A 19 0.52 -6.30 -27.51
N VAL A 20 0.73 -5.01 -27.25
CA VAL A 20 1.80 -4.57 -26.33
C VAL A 20 1.31 -4.75 -24.89
N PRO A 21 2.14 -5.29 -23.97
CA PRO A 21 1.78 -5.41 -22.57
C PRO A 21 1.27 -4.10 -21.95
N ALA A 22 0.41 -4.21 -20.95
CA ALA A 22 0.05 -3.06 -20.13
C ALA A 22 1.31 -2.52 -19.44
N ALA A 23 1.54 -1.22 -19.57
CA ALA A 23 2.71 -0.56 -19.03
C ALA A 23 2.74 -0.62 -17.50
N GLU A 24 3.95 -0.85 -16.99
CA GLU A 24 4.27 -0.81 -15.57
C GLU A 24 5.06 0.46 -15.22
N TYR A 25 5.15 0.76 -13.94
CA TYR A 25 6.09 1.77 -13.43
C TYR A 25 6.61 1.38 -12.06
N SER A 26 7.78 1.90 -11.73
CA SER A 26 8.31 1.92 -10.38
C SER A 26 9.03 3.24 -10.14
N PHE A 27 8.89 3.81 -8.96
CA PHE A 27 9.63 5.00 -8.55
C PHE A 27 9.97 4.96 -7.06
N VAL A 28 11.03 5.69 -6.72
CA VAL A 28 11.46 5.97 -5.36
C VAL A 28 11.87 7.44 -5.31
N GLU A 29 11.36 8.15 -4.31
CA GLU A 29 11.72 9.53 -3.97
C GLU A 29 12.18 9.58 -2.51
N GLN A 30 13.05 10.54 -2.19
CA GLN A 30 13.48 10.79 -0.82
C GLN A 30 12.90 12.12 -0.34
N VAL A 31 12.17 12.07 0.78
CA VAL A 31 11.48 13.24 1.33
C VAL A 31 11.67 13.27 2.85
N ASP A 32 12.31 14.34 3.33
CA ASP A 32 12.54 14.58 4.75
C ASP A 32 13.10 13.34 5.49
N GLY A 33 14.13 12.73 4.89
CA GLY A 33 14.84 11.57 5.47
C GLY A 33 14.14 10.22 5.35
N ARG A 34 12.96 10.13 4.72
CA ARG A 34 12.23 8.87 4.50
C ARG A 34 12.02 8.60 3.01
N GLY A 35 12.03 7.33 2.62
CA GLY A 35 11.67 6.90 1.29
C GLY A 35 10.17 7.03 1.03
N VAL A 36 9.81 7.48 -0.17
CA VAL A 36 8.43 7.44 -0.71
C VAL A 36 8.47 6.71 -2.04
N PHE A 37 7.76 5.60 -2.16
CA PHE A 37 7.92 4.73 -3.32
C PHE A 37 6.61 4.05 -3.74
N SER A 38 6.55 3.64 -5.00
CA SER A 38 5.48 2.78 -5.50
C SER A 38 5.68 1.34 -5.03
N PHE A 39 4.62 0.72 -4.55
CA PHE A 39 4.57 -0.64 -4.05
C PHE A 39 3.42 -1.40 -4.73
N CYS A 40 3.63 -2.71 -4.99
CA CYS A 40 2.64 -3.60 -5.59
C CYS A 40 1.93 -2.99 -6.83
N MET A 41 2.70 -2.47 -7.79
CA MET A 41 2.13 -1.87 -8.99
C MET A 41 1.42 -2.94 -9.83
N CYS A 42 0.13 -2.75 -10.05
CA CYS A 42 -0.77 -3.65 -10.74
C CYS A 42 -1.21 -3.03 -12.07
N PRO A 43 -0.58 -3.38 -13.21
CA PRO A 43 -0.98 -2.91 -14.53
C PRO A 43 -2.27 -3.61 -14.96
N GLY A 44 -3.20 -2.82 -15.51
CA GLY A 44 -4.52 -3.29 -15.93
C GLY A 44 -5.25 -4.03 -14.82
N GLY A 45 -5.08 -3.54 -13.59
CA GLY A 45 -5.51 -4.17 -12.36
C GLY A 45 -6.79 -3.58 -11.79
N ILE A 46 -7.11 -4.04 -10.59
CA ILE A 46 -8.20 -3.57 -9.76
C ILE A 46 -7.70 -3.33 -8.34
N LEU A 47 -8.25 -2.33 -7.67
CA LEU A 47 -8.13 -2.14 -6.23
C LEU A 47 -9.11 -3.07 -5.52
N VAL A 48 -8.65 -3.74 -4.47
CA VAL A 48 -9.44 -4.71 -3.70
C VAL A 48 -9.50 -4.33 -2.23
N PRO A 49 -10.63 -4.58 -1.55
CA PRO A 49 -10.68 -4.48 -0.10
C PRO A 49 -9.83 -5.60 0.51
N SER A 50 -8.93 -5.24 1.41
CA SER A 50 -8.03 -6.17 2.10
C SER A 50 -8.14 -6.07 3.63
N SER A 51 -9.20 -5.44 4.14
CA SER A 51 -9.52 -5.44 5.57
C SER A 51 -9.78 -6.87 6.05
N THR A 52 -9.14 -7.26 7.14
CA THR A 52 -9.38 -8.56 7.81
C THR A 52 -10.12 -8.42 9.13
N GLU A 53 -10.43 -7.19 9.54
CA GLU A 53 -11.03 -6.88 10.83
C GLU A 53 -12.25 -5.95 10.66
N PRO A 54 -13.34 -6.18 11.40
CA PRO A 54 -14.47 -5.26 11.42
C PRO A 54 -14.02 -3.85 11.82
N GLY A 55 -14.60 -2.83 11.19
CA GLY A 55 -14.32 -1.45 11.55
C GLY A 55 -12.99 -0.88 11.02
N THR A 56 -12.39 -1.55 10.02
CA THR A 56 -11.15 -1.12 9.37
C THR A 56 -11.33 -0.99 7.86
N ILE A 57 -10.65 -0.03 7.23
CA ILE A 57 -10.52 0.05 5.78
C ILE A 57 -9.05 -0.08 5.40
N VAL A 58 -8.77 -1.11 4.60
CA VAL A 58 -7.47 -1.40 4.01
C VAL A 58 -7.70 -1.77 2.56
N LEU A 59 -6.88 -1.23 1.66
CA LEU A 59 -6.88 -1.58 0.26
C LEU A 59 -5.56 -2.29 -0.11
N ASN A 60 -5.64 -3.09 -1.18
CA ASN A 60 -4.51 -3.61 -1.92
C ASN A 60 -4.81 -3.57 -3.44
N GLY A 61 -3.81 -3.89 -4.26
CA GLY A 61 -3.95 -4.07 -5.71
C GLY A 61 -3.90 -5.53 -6.12
N MET A 62 -4.60 -5.88 -7.20
CA MET A 62 -4.34 -7.12 -7.94
C MET A 62 -4.53 -6.92 -9.44
N SER A 63 -3.89 -7.79 -10.23
CA SER A 63 -4.16 -7.92 -11.67
C SER A 63 -4.44 -9.37 -12.02
N ASN A 64 -5.41 -9.58 -12.91
CA ASN A 64 -5.53 -10.86 -13.60
C ASN A 64 -4.31 -11.07 -14.52
N SER A 65 -3.98 -12.31 -14.85
CA SER A 65 -2.84 -12.67 -15.72
C SER A 65 -2.82 -11.86 -17.03
N GLY A 66 -3.99 -11.64 -17.65
CA GLY A 66 -4.11 -10.86 -18.89
C GLY A 66 -3.85 -9.36 -18.75
N ARG A 67 -3.91 -8.79 -17.53
CA ARG A 67 -3.67 -7.35 -17.25
C ARG A 67 -4.45 -6.41 -18.18
N THR A 68 -5.70 -6.76 -18.46
CA THR A 68 -6.58 -6.07 -19.43
C THR A 68 -7.52 -5.05 -18.79
N GLY A 69 -7.40 -4.79 -17.49
CA GLY A 69 -8.22 -3.81 -16.79
C GLY A 69 -7.99 -2.38 -17.29
N LYS A 70 -8.97 -1.51 -17.06
CA LYS A 70 -8.95 -0.10 -17.48
C LYS A 70 -7.97 0.76 -16.67
N PHE A 71 -7.50 0.28 -15.52
CA PHE A 71 -6.77 1.07 -14.55
C PHE A 71 -5.40 0.48 -14.22
N ALA A 72 -4.45 1.37 -13.94
CA ALA A 72 -3.19 1.06 -13.31
C ALA A 72 -3.28 1.51 -11.85
N ASN A 73 -2.98 0.63 -10.91
CA ASN A 73 -2.93 0.98 -9.49
C ASN A 73 -1.62 0.54 -8.85
N ALA A 74 -1.29 1.17 -7.74
CA ALA A 74 -0.13 0.86 -6.91
C ALA A 74 -0.38 1.50 -5.54
N GLY A 75 0.11 0.87 -4.47
CA GLY A 75 0.34 1.57 -3.23
C GLY A 75 1.43 2.63 -3.44
N VAL A 76 1.23 3.84 -2.95
CA VAL A 76 2.31 4.84 -2.86
C VAL A 76 2.55 5.07 -1.39
N VAL A 77 3.66 4.53 -0.91
CA VAL A 77 3.87 4.29 0.51
C VAL A 77 5.05 5.13 0.99
N VAL A 78 4.98 5.53 2.25
CA VAL A 78 6.03 6.28 2.93
C VAL A 78 6.68 5.34 3.93
N GLN A 79 8.00 5.27 3.92
CA GLN A 79 8.75 4.54 4.94
C GLN A 79 8.50 5.18 6.31
N ILE A 80 8.11 4.35 7.27
CA ILE A 80 7.90 4.73 8.67
C ILE A 80 8.78 3.81 9.51
N GLU A 81 9.60 4.40 10.37
CA GLU A 81 10.38 3.66 11.37
C GLU A 81 9.75 3.80 12.76
N PRO A 82 10.09 2.90 13.72
CA PRO A 82 9.54 2.96 15.07
C PRO A 82 9.72 4.31 15.77
N GLU A 83 10.79 5.05 15.52
CA GLU A 83 11.03 6.37 16.13
C GLU A 83 10.07 7.46 15.60
N ASP A 84 9.43 7.24 14.46
CA ASP A 84 8.46 8.19 13.91
C ASP A 84 7.11 8.10 14.62
N VAL A 85 6.80 6.97 15.25
CA VAL A 85 5.52 6.68 15.89
C VAL A 85 5.65 6.83 17.41
N PRO A 86 4.83 7.71 18.05
CA PRO A 86 4.89 7.92 19.48
C PRO A 86 4.41 6.69 20.25
N GLY A 87 4.89 6.56 21.49
CA GLY A 87 4.60 5.45 22.37
C GLY A 87 5.69 4.38 22.38
N ASP A 88 5.47 3.40 23.25
CA ASP A 88 6.44 2.37 23.60
C ASP A 88 5.84 0.97 23.41
N GLY A 89 6.70 -0.04 23.42
CA GLY A 89 6.31 -1.44 23.36
C GLY A 89 6.40 -2.06 21.97
N PRO A 90 6.44 -3.41 21.90
CA PRO A 90 6.74 -4.14 20.68
C PRO A 90 5.62 -4.09 19.64
N LEU A 91 4.40 -3.72 20.04
CA LEU A 91 3.21 -3.70 19.19
C LEU A 91 2.81 -2.29 18.72
N LYS A 92 3.57 -1.25 19.08
CA LYS A 92 3.16 0.14 18.81
C LYS A 92 2.92 0.45 17.33
N MET A 93 3.69 -0.17 16.43
CA MET A 93 3.52 0.00 14.98
C MET A 93 2.23 -0.66 14.50
N MET A 94 1.85 -1.79 15.08
CA MET A 94 0.59 -2.48 14.82
C MET A 94 -0.60 -1.65 15.31
N ASP A 95 -0.49 -1.05 16.49
CA ASP A 95 -1.53 -0.17 17.04
C ASP A 95 -1.70 1.10 16.19
N PHE A 96 -0.60 1.72 15.75
CA PHE A 96 -0.61 2.85 14.83
C PHE A 96 -1.28 2.48 13.50
N GLN A 97 -0.90 1.34 12.94
CA GLN A 97 -1.50 0.80 11.72
C GLN A 97 -3.02 0.64 11.89
N HIS A 98 -3.45 -0.09 12.92
CA HIS A 98 -4.88 -0.32 13.19
C HIS A 98 -5.65 0.99 13.43
N LYS A 99 -5.03 1.97 14.09
CA LYS A 99 -5.62 3.30 14.26
C LYS A 99 -5.90 3.98 12.92
N VAL A 100 -4.93 4.00 12.01
CA VAL A 100 -5.07 4.62 10.68
C VAL A 100 -6.18 3.91 9.89
N GLU A 101 -6.22 2.58 9.91
CA GLU A 101 -7.25 1.79 9.23
C GLU A 101 -8.66 2.06 9.80
N SER A 102 -8.77 2.22 11.13
CA SER A 102 -10.01 2.54 11.82
C SER A 102 -10.49 3.97 11.54
N ASP A 103 -9.57 4.93 11.46
CA ASP A 103 -9.90 6.32 11.17
C ASP A 103 -10.48 6.47 9.75
N MET A 104 -9.97 5.71 8.76
CA MET A 104 -10.55 5.62 7.41
C MET A 104 -11.98 5.07 7.43
N TYR A 105 -12.22 4.02 8.20
CA TYR A 105 -13.56 3.43 8.36
C TYR A 105 -14.54 4.40 9.02
N LYS A 106 -14.15 5.03 10.13
CA LYS A 106 -14.97 6.02 10.85
C LYS A 106 -15.35 7.20 9.95
N TYR A 107 -14.40 7.70 9.16
CA TYR A 107 -14.69 8.76 8.20
C TYR A 107 -15.75 8.32 7.19
N THR A 108 -15.61 7.13 6.63
CA THR A 108 -16.54 6.56 5.65
C THR A 108 -17.97 6.49 6.19
N LEU A 109 -18.15 5.98 7.41
CA LEU A 109 -19.45 5.94 8.06
C LEU A 109 -20.02 7.34 8.31
N GLY A 110 -19.19 8.26 8.82
CA GLY A 110 -19.60 9.64 9.09
C GLY A 110 -19.96 10.43 7.84
N ALA A 111 -19.37 10.08 6.70
CA ALA A 111 -19.63 10.69 5.39
C ALA A 111 -20.93 10.18 4.73
N GLY A 112 -21.67 9.27 5.38
CA GLY A 112 -22.93 8.74 4.86
C GLY A 112 -22.77 7.83 3.64
N ALA A 113 -21.66 7.10 3.57
CA ALA A 113 -21.43 6.12 2.50
C ALA A 113 -22.58 5.09 2.43
N SER A 114 -23.07 4.81 1.22
CA SER A 114 -24.07 3.75 1.01
C SER A 114 -23.51 2.36 1.32
N ASN A 115 -22.20 2.19 1.12
CA ASN A 115 -21.47 0.98 1.46
C ASN A 115 -20.45 1.32 2.57
N PRO A 116 -20.47 0.64 3.73
CA PRO A 116 -19.51 0.90 4.81
C PRO A 116 -18.06 0.57 4.45
N MET A 117 -17.83 -0.16 3.36
CA MET A 117 -16.50 -0.46 2.81
C MET A 117 -16.07 0.49 1.69
N ALA A 118 -16.85 1.53 1.38
CA ALA A 118 -16.44 2.57 0.43
C ALA A 118 -15.14 3.25 0.91
N ALA A 119 -14.23 3.57 0.00
CA ALA A 119 -12.95 4.14 0.38
C ALA A 119 -13.02 5.67 0.47
N PRO A 120 -12.49 6.30 1.54
CA PRO A 120 -12.18 7.73 1.53
C PRO A 120 -11.22 8.04 0.39
N ALA A 121 -11.55 8.99 -0.48
CA ALA A 121 -10.80 9.23 -1.70
C ALA A 121 -10.62 10.71 -2.01
N GLN A 122 -9.49 11.04 -2.65
CA GLN A 122 -9.13 12.40 -3.02
C GLN A 122 -8.34 12.39 -4.34
N ARG A 123 -8.62 13.35 -5.23
CA ARG A 123 -7.81 13.50 -6.46
C ARG A 123 -6.39 13.93 -6.10
N MET A 124 -5.41 13.48 -6.88
CA MET A 124 -3.99 13.63 -6.50
C MET A 124 -3.52 15.09 -6.41
N GLU A 125 -3.89 15.98 -7.35
CA GLU A 125 -3.47 17.38 -7.25
C GLU A 125 -4.20 18.08 -6.11
N ASP A 126 -5.49 17.80 -5.93
CA ASP A 126 -6.31 18.29 -4.82
C ASP A 126 -5.71 17.89 -3.46
N PHE A 127 -5.25 16.64 -3.32
CA PHE A 127 -4.51 16.17 -2.14
C PHE A 127 -3.23 16.99 -1.90
N CYS A 128 -2.43 17.20 -2.94
CA CYS A 128 -1.19 18.00 -2.85
C CYS A 128 -1.43 19.47 -2.53
N LEU A 129 -2.58 20.01 -2.94
CA LEU A 129 -2.97 21.40 -2.70
C LEU A 129 -3.81 21.60 -1.43
N GLY A 130 -4.09 20.53 -0.67
CA GLY A 130 -4.90 20.59 0.54
C GLY A 130 -6.37 20.98 0.29
N LYS A 131 -6.95 20.53 -0.82
CA LYS A 131 -8.32 20.89 -1.25
C LYS A 131 -9.21 19.67 -1.31
N LEU A 132 -10.40 19.71 -0.70
CA LEU A 132 -11.37 18.64 -0.85
C LEU A 132 -11.81 18.49 -2.32
N SER A 133 -11.86 17.25 -2.83
CA SER A 133 -12.29 16.98 -4.20
C SER A 133 -13.80 17.11 -4.35
N LYS A 134 -14.24 17.95 -5.30
CA LYS A 134 -15.68 18.14 -5.59
C LYS A 134 -16.26 17.02 -6.46
N THR A 135 -15.41 16.42 -7.28
CA THR A 135 -15.75 15.31 -8.17
C THR A 135 -14.63 14.28 -8.14
N MET A 136 -14.97 13.01 -8.39
CA MET A 136 -14.00 11.93 -8.47
C MET A 136 -14.06 11.28 -9.85
N PRO A 137 -12.91 10.93 -10.46
CA PRO A 137 -12.89 10.09 -11.65
C PRO A 137 -13.40 8.68 -11.32
N GLU A 138 -13.68 7.89 -12.36
CA GLU A 138 -13.98 6.47 -12.19
C GLU A 138 -12.82 5.73 -11.50
N THR A 139 -13.16 4.67 -10.78
CA THR A 139 -12.21 3.80 -10.09
C THR A 139 -12.57 2.34 -10.30
N SER A 140 -11.56 1.46 -10.22
CA SER A 140 -11.78 0.01 -10.19
C SER A 140 -12.31 -0.50 -8.84
N TYR A 141 -12.23 0.29 -7.77
CA TYR A 141 -12.61 -0.14 -6.42
C TYR A 141 -14.12 -0.33 -6.29
N HIS A 142 -14.55 -1.60 -6.32
CA HIS A 142 -15.96 -1.99 -6.45
C HIS A 142 -16.88 -1.52 -5.30
N PRO A 143 -16.45 -1.50 -4.02
CA PRO A 143 -17.28 -0.98 -2.93
C PRO A 143 -17.66 0.50 -3.07
N GLY A 144 -16.98 1.23 -3.96
CA GLY A 144 -17.21 2.65 -4.20
C GLY A 144 -16.32 3.55 -3.35
N VAL A 145 -16.48 4.85 -3.52
CA VAL A 145 -15.65 5.88 -2.88
C VAL A 145 -16.49 6.98 -2.28
N VAL A 146 -15.97 7.62 -1.23
CA VAL A 146 -16.50 8.87 -0.67
C VAL A 146 -15.44 9.96 -0.77
N SER A 147 -15.84 11.18 -1.11
CA SER A 147 -14.87 12.29 -1.12
C SER A 147 -14.38 12.56 0.29
N ALA A 148 -13.05 12.61 0.47
CA ALA A 148 -12.42 12.78 1.76
C ALA A 148 -11.20 13.70 1.68
N PRO A 149 -10.91 14.49 2.73
CA PRO A 149 -9.67 15.24 2.84
C PRO A 149 -8.55 14.28 3.30
N LEU A 150 -8.09 13.37 2.44
CA LEU A 150 -7.02 12.41 2.76
C LEU A 150 -5.74 13.09 3.28
N HIS A 151 -5.43 14.29 2.80
CA HIS A 151 -4.34 15.13 3.30
C HIS A 151 -4.46 15.52 4.79
N MET A 152 -5.66 15.47 5.37
CA MET A 152 -5.92 15.66 6.80
C MET A 152 -6.17 14.34 7.54
N LEU A 153 -6.72 13.34 6.84
CA LEU A 153 -7.11 12.06 7.44
C LEU A 153 -5.93 11.10 7.62
N LEU A 154 -4.94 11.18 6.73
CA LEU A 154 -3.67 10.46 6.90
C LEU A 154 -2.83 11.10 8.01
N PRO A 155 -1.97 10.32 8.69
CA PRO A 155 -0.97 10.89 9.60
C PRO A 155 -0.14 11.97 8.89
N GLU A 156 0.09 13.10 9.56
CA GLU A 156 0.78 14.27 8.98
C GLU A 156 2.15 13.92 8.37
N MET A 157 2.89 13.04 9.05
CA MET A 157 4.19 12.51 8.60
C MET A 157 4.14 11.79 7.24
N VAL A 158 2.99 11.20 6.90
CA VAL A 158 2.73 10.48 5.65
C VAL A 158 2.19 11.46 4.62
N ALA A 159 1.17 12.23 5.00
CA ALA A 159 0.49 13.18 4.10
C ALA A 159 1.49 14.19 3.52
N SER A 160 2.23 14.89 4.37
CA SER A 160 3.20 15.91 3.96
C SER A 160 4.29 15.36 3.02
N ARG A 161 4.75 14.13 3.25
CA ARG A 161 5.75 13.47 2.40
C ARG A 161 5.20 13.08 1.04
N LEU A 162 3.99 12.53 1.00
CA LEU A 162 3.30 12.23 -0.25
C LEU A 162 3.05 13.50 -1.07
N GLN A 163 2.61 14.60 -0.44
CA GLN A 163 2.38 15.88 -1.12
C GLN A 163 3.65 16.45 -1.76
N LYS A 164 4.82 16.25 -1.11
CA LYS A 164 6.13 16.63 -1.67
C LYS A 164 6.63 15.66 -2.74
N ALA A 165 6.31 14.37 -2.63
CA ALA A 165 6.80 13.32 -3.52
C ALA A 165 6.05 13.31 -4.87
N PHE A 166 4.71 13.39 -4.87
CA PHE A 166 3.93 13.28 -6.11
C PHE A 166 4.37 14.22 -7.23
N PRO A 167 4.65 15.52 -6.98
CA PRO A 167 5.13 16.43 -8.02
C PRO A 167 6.56 16.12 -8.52
N ARG A 168 7.35 15.34 -7.78
CA ARG A 168 8.74 14.98 -8.12
C ARG A 168 8.83 13.70 -8.95
N VAL A 169 7.78 12.89 -8.99
CA VAL A 169 7.78 11.63 -9.75
C VAL A 169 8.09 11.90 -11.22
N LYS A 170 9.19 11.33 -11.70
CA LYS A 170 9.74 11.59 -13.05
C LYS A 170 8.90 11.04 -14.20
N MET A 171 7.91 10.20 -13.93
CA MET A 171 7.02 9.70 -14.97
C MET A 171 6.10 10.83 -15.46
N ARG A 172 6.15 11.09 -16.76
CA ARG A 172 5.35 12.14 -17.41
C ARG A 172 3.88 12.01 -17.03
N ASN A 173 3.25 13.12 -16.67
CA ASN A 173 1.82 13.21 -16.33
C ASN A 173 1.36 12.27 -15.19
N TYR A 174 2.27 11.76 -14.36
CA TYR A 174 1.88 10.98 -13.19
C TYR A 174 1.12 11.82 -12.16
N TYR A 175 1.62 13.04 -11.90
CA TYR A 175 0.95 14.03 -11.09
C TYR A 175 -0.21 14.65 -11.88
N THR A 176 -1.43 14.18 -11.63
CA THR A 176 -2.63 14.62 -12.34
C THR A 176 -3.92 14.34 -11.56
N ASN A 177 -4.94 15.19 -11.69
CA ASN A 177 -6.29 14.96 -11.16
C ASN A 177 -7.10 13.88 -11.92
N ALA A 178 -6.54 13.32 -12.99
CA ALA A 178 -7.05 12.05 -13.52
C ALA A 178 -6.66 10.84 -12.64
N ALA A 179 -5.75 11.05 -11.68
CA ALA A 179 -5.39 10.06 -10.69
C ALA A 179 -6.23 10.24 -9.42
N LEU A 180 -6.67 9.12 -8.86
CA LEU A 180 -7.39 9.05 -7.61
C LEU A 180 -6.52 8.38 -6.54
N LEU A 181 -6.45 9.00 -5.36
CA LEU A 181 -5.92 8.40 -4.15
C LEU A 181 -7.09 7.84 -3.35
N LEU A 182 -6.96 6.61 -2.83
CA LEU A 182 -8.02 5.90 -2.12
C LEU A 182 -7.45 5.29 -0.84
N ALA A 183 -8.06 5.61 0.29
CA ALA A 183 -7.82 5.04 1.62
C ALA A 183 -6.33 4.78 1.91
N VAL A 184 -6.02 3.65 2.56
CA VAL A 184 -4.67 3.27 2.99
C VAL A 184 -4.29 1.89 2.47
N GLU A 185 -3.04 1.78 2.03
CA GLU A 185 -2.29 0.54 1.82
C GLU A 185 -1.35 0.37 3.01
N SER A 186 -1.88 -0.10 4.15
CA SER A 186 -1.20 -0.04 5.45
C SER A 186 -0.40 -1.30 5.79
N ARG A 187 -0.59 -2.41 5.06
CA ARG A 187 -0.06 -3.74 5.39
C ARG A 187 1.03 -4.19 4.41
N THR A 188 1.98 -3.31 4.14
CA THR A 188 3.06 -3.54 3.15
C THR A 188 4.10 -4.56 3.60
N SER A 189 4.26 -4.69 4.92
CA SER A 189 5.17 -5.61 5.60
C SER A 189 4.72 -5.76 7.05
N SER A 190 5.23 -6.76 7.77
CA SER A 190 4.85 -6.94 9.17
C SER A 190 5.27 -5.75 10.05
N PRO A 191 4.39 -5.23 10.91
CA PRO A 191 4.71 -4.18 11.88
C PRO A 191 5.50 -4.71 13.09
N VAL A 192 5.73 -6.02 13.17
CA VAL A 192 6.41 -6.69 14.29
C VAL A 192 7.47 -7.65 13.75
N ARG A 193 8.63 -7.68 14.41
CA ARG A 193 9.66 -8.69 14.18
C ARG A 193 9.67 -9.66 15.35
N VAL A 194 9.38 -10.93 15.10
CA VAL A 194 9.48 -11.97 16.12
C VAL A 194 10.94 -12.46 16.17
N PRO A 195 11.69 -12.24 17.25
CA PRO A 195 13.12 -12.55 17.27
C PRO A 195 13.38 -14.05 17.19
N ARG A 196 14.24 -14.46 16.26
CA ARG A 196 14.71 -15.85 16.13
C ARG A 196 16.22 -15.88 15.96
N ASN A 197 16.85 -17.00 16.33
CA ASN A 197 18.26 -17.25 16.08
C ASN A 197 18.51 -17.33 14.56
N GLN A 198 19.57 -16.69 14.06
CA GLN A 198 19.85 -16.62 12.63
C GLN A 198 20.30 -17.95 12.01
N GLU A 199 20.93 -18.81 12.81
CA GLU A 199 21.48 -20.09 12.37
C GLU A 199 20.44 -21.21 12.55
N THR A 200 19.79 -21.27 13.71
CA THR A 200 18.85 -22.35 14.04
C THR A 200 17.41 -22.04 13.67
N TYR A 201 17.09 -20.78 13.35
CA TYR A 201 15.72 -20.30 13.06
C TYR A 201 14.73 -20.40 14.24
N GLU A 202 15.18 -20.83 15.42
CA GLU A 202 14.33 -20.96 16.61
C GLU A 202 14.07 -19.64 17.31
N TYR A 203 12.89 -19.52 17.91
CA TYR A 203 12.54 -18.42 18.78
C TYR A 203 13.46 -18.37 19.99
N VAL A 204 14.00 -17.18 20.26
CA VAL A 204 15.10 -16.98 21.24
C VAL A 204 14.76 -17.38 22.68
N SER A 205 13.48 -17.51 23.03
CA SER A 205 13.02 -17.83 24.39
C SER A 205 12.18 -19.11 24.49
N MET A 206 11.94 -19.81 23.39
CA MET A 206 11.16 -21.04 23.38
C MET A 206 11.66 -21.98 22.28
N PRO A 207 12.56 -22.93 22.61
CA PRO A 207 13.02 -23.95 21.68
C PRO A 207 11.85 -24.73 21.06
N GLY A 208 11.99 -25.16 19.81
CA GLY A 208 10.93 -25.83 19.06
C GLY A 208 9.88 -24.91 18.42
N VAL A 209 9.96 -23.59 18.62
CA VAL A 209 9.14 -22.60 17.92
C VAL A 209 9.96 -21.91 16.84
N TYR A 210 9.45 -21.84 15.61
CA TYR A 210 10.19 -21.30 14.45
C TYR A 210 9.41 -20.18 13.76
N PRO A 211 9.61 -18.91 14.17
CA PRO A 211 8.99 -17.78 13.48
C PRO A 211 9.46 -17.71 12.03
N CYS A 212 8.53 -17.63 11.07
CA CYS A 212 8.87 -17.65 9.64
C CYS A 212 7.96 -16.75 8.79
N GLY A 213 8.46 -16.43 7.59
CA GLY A 213 7.77 -15.66 6.58
C GLY A 213 7.55 -14.19 6.96
N GLU A 214 6.64 -13.56 6.24
CA GLU A 214 6.35 -12.13 6.37
C GLU A 214 5.75 -11.78 7.73
N GLY A 215 4.85 -12.60 8.27
CA GLY A 215 4.22 -12.34 9.57
C GLY A 215 5.23 -12.27 10.72
N ALA A 216 6.27 -13.10 10.70
CA ALA A 216 7.38 -13.01 11.65
C ALA A 216 8.37 -11.87 11.36
N GLY A 217 8.24 -11.22 10.20
CA GLY A 217 9.04 -10.10 9.74
C GLY A 217 10.29 -10.48 8.95
N TYR A 218 10.45 -11.72 8.47
CA TYR A 218 11.67 -12.21 7.78
C TYR A 218 11.56 -12.25 6.25
N ALA A 219 10.41 -11.87 5.70
CA ALA A 219 10.14 -11.83 4.27
C ALA A 219 9.21 -10.65 3.93
N GLY A 220 9.06 -10.33 2.65
CA GLY A 220 8.25 -9.20 2.17
C GLY A 220 7.54 -9.47 0.85
N GLY A 221 7.21 -10.73 0.58
CA GLY A 221 6.56 -11.15 -0.65
C GLY A 221 6.62 -12.65 -0.87
N ILE A 222 5.80 -13.14 -1.80
CA ILE A 222 5.54 -14.58 -2.03
C ILE A 222 6.83 -15.41 -2.12
N VAL A 223 7.77 -14.99 -2.98
CA VAL A 223 9.02 -15.73 -3.21
C VAL A 223 9.90 -15.73 -1.96
N SER A 224 10.09 -14.58 -1.32
CA SER A 224 10.90 -14.50 -0.09
C SER A 224 10.29 -15.29 1.06
N SER A 225 8.96 -15.29 1.20
CA SER A 225 8.26 -16.06 2.23
C SER A 225 8.40 -17.57 1.98
N ALA A 226 8.32 -18.01 0.72
CA ALA A 226 8.54 -19.41 0.36
C ALA A 226 9.99 -19.84 0.63
N MET A 227 10.98 -19.00 0.27
CA MET A 227 12.39 -19.27 0.56
C MET A 227 12.67 -19.36 2.06
N ASP A 228 12.12 -18.42 2.85
CA ASP A 228 12.24 -18.46 4.31
C ASP A 228 11.59 -19.73 4.88
N GLY A 229 10.42 -20.12 4.38
CA GLY A 229 9.75 -21.35 4.76
C GLY A 229 10.57 -22.60 4.48
N ILE A 230 11.24 -22.68 3.31
CA ILE A 230 12.14 -23.81 2.98
C ILE A 230 13.32 -23.88 3.96
N ASN A 231 13.95 -22.75 4.26
CA ASN A 231 15.09 -22.70 5.18
C ASN A 231 14.68 -23.12 6.60
N VAL A 232 13.55 -22.62 7.07
CA VAL A 232 12.99 -22.96 8.38
C VAL A 232 12.63 -24.45 8.45
N ALA A 233 12.00 -24.99 7.40
CA ALA A 233 11.68 -26.42 7.34
C ALA A 233 12.93 -27.30 7.39
N ALA A 234 14.01 -26.91 6.70
CA ALA A 234 15.30 -27.61 6.75
C ALA A 234 15.93 -27.56 8.16
N ALA A 235 15.85 -26.41 8.83
CA ALA A 235 16.33 -26.26 10.21
C ALA A 235 15.54 -27.14 11.19
N CYS A 236 14.20 -27.16 11.08
CA CYS A 236 13.35 -28.06 11.87
C CYS A 236 13.74 -29.53 11.67
N ALA A 237 13.97 -29.93 10.42
CA ALA A 237 14.32 -31.32 10.10
C ALA A 237 15.71 -31.73 10.64
N ALA A 238 16.66 -30.79 10.72
CA ALA A 238 18.00 -31.03 11.26
C ALA A 238 18.04 -31.06 12.80
N ALA A 239 16.99 -30.57 13.47
CA ALA A 239 16.88 -30.55 14.93
C ALA A 239 16.26 -31.83 15.54
N ILE A 240 15.79 -32.75 14.70
CA ILE A 240 15.22 -34.07 15.07
C ILE A 240 16.31 -35.14 14.99
#